data_AF-A0A6S4V700-F1
#
_entry.id   AF-A0A6S4V700-F1
#
_cell.length_a   1.000
_cell.length_b   1.000
_cell.length_c   1.000
_cell.angle_alpha   90.00
_cell.angle_beta   90.00
_cell.angle_gamma   90.00
#
_symmetry.space_group_name_H-M   'P 1'
#
loop_
_entity.id
_entity.type
_entity.pdbx_description
1 polymer ?
#
loop_
_entity_poly.entity_id
_entity_poly.type
_entity_poly.pdbx_seq_one_letter_code
_entity_poly.pdbx_strand_id
1 'polypeptide(L)'
;MKNLEASFRATRALYTAAELFKQHGFNKVGVDRIVSEAKMTKATFYNYFHSKERLIEMCLLVQKEQLKEKVRAISEARQYLDLVH
;
A
#
# COMPACT_ATOMS: atom_id res chain seq x y z
N MET A 1 -7.82 20.60 -8.74
CA MET A 1 -8.05 19.29 -9.39
C MET A 1 -6.77 18.52 -9.73
N LYS A 2 -5.70 19.13 -10.29
CA LYS A 2 -4.45 18.42 -10.64
C LYS A 2 -3.78 17.65 -9.49
N ASN A 3 -3.84 18.15 -8.25
CA ASN A 3 -3.28 17.46 -7.08
C ASN A 3 -4.04 16.17 -6.69
N LEU A 4 -5.33 16.08 -6.99
CA LEU A 4 -6.15 14.91 -6.67
C LEU A 4 -5.90 13.76 -7.66
N GLU A 5 -5.74 14.09 -8.94
CA GLU A 5 -5.33 13.15 -9.99
C GLU A 5 -3.94 12.56 -9.71
N ALA A 6 -3.03 13.40 -9.20
CA ALA A 6 -1.69 13.00 -8.80
C ALA A 6 -1.73 12.00 -7.64
N SER A 7 -2.52 12.29 -6.60
CA SER A 7 -2.66 11.41 -5.44
C SER A 7 -3.35 10.08 -5.79
N PHE A 8 -4.32 10.07 -6.70
CA PHE A 8 -4.96 8.83 -7.16
C PHE A 8 -3.97 7.90 -7.88
N ARG A 9 -3.12 8.44 -8.76
CA ARG A 9 -2.09 7.65 -9.46
C ARG A 9 -1.05 7.08 -8.51
N ALA A 10 -0.58 7.90 -7.57
CA ALA A 10 0.33 7.45 -6.51
C ALA A 10 -0.32 6.35 -5.66
N THR A 11 -1.58 6.53 -5.26
CA THR A 11 -2.35 5.54 -4.48
C THR A 11 -2.48 4.22 -5.24
N ARG A 12 -2.82 4.26 -6.53
CA ARG A 12 -2.89 3.06 -7.36
C ARG A 12 -1.55 2.33 -7.46
N ALA A 13 -0.46 3.07 -7.68
CA ALA A 13 0.88 2.48 -7.73
C ALA A 13 1.27 1.85 -6.39
N LEU A 14 0.91 2.48 -5.27
CA LEU A 14 1.14 1.94 -3.92
C LEU A 14 0.41 0.61 -3.71
N TYR A 15 -0.88 0.53 -4.04
CA TYR A 15 -1.64 -0.73 -3.92
C TYR A 15 -1.13 -1.82 -4.87
N THR A 16 -0.80 -1.45 -6.11
CA THR A 16 -0.24 -2.40 -7.08
C THR A 16 1.08 -2.98 -6.57
N ALA A 17 1.97 -2.12 -6.04
CA ALA A 17 3.24 -2.55 -5.49
C ALA A 17 3.07 -3.44 -4.25
N ALA A 18 2.14 -3.10 -3.35
CA ALA A 18 1.86 -3.91 -2.16
C ALA A 18 1.43 -5.34 -2.52
N GLU A 19 0.52 -5.50 -3.49
CA GLU A 19 0.09 -6.83 -3.96
C GLU A 19 1.23 -7.60 -4.64
N LEU A 20 2.03 -6.92 -5.47
CA LEU A 20 3.19 -7.54 -6.11
C LEU A 20 4.22 -8.02 -5.08
N PHE A 21 4.53 -7.20 -4.08
CA PHE A 21 5.46 -7.57 -3.02
C PHE A 21 4.95 -8.71 -2.16
N LYS A 22 3.65 -8.74 -1.86
CA LYS A 22 3.02 -9.83 -1.11
C LYS A 22 3.15 -11.17 -1.85
N GLN A 23 2.96 -11.17 -3.17
CA GLN A 23 2.96 -12.40 -3.98
C GLN A 23 4.37 -12.89 -4.34
N HIS A 24 5.32 -11.98 -4.54
CA HIS A 24 6.61 -12.30 -5.14
C HIS A 24 7.83 -11.90 -4.30
N GLY A 25 7.62 -11.18 -3.20
CA GLY A 25 8.68 -10.62 -2.37
C GLY A 25 9.34 -9.38 -2.98
N PHE A 26 10.04 -8.60 -2.14
CA PHE A 26 10.61 -7.31 -2.54
C PHE A 26 11.71 -7.45 -3.61
N ASN A 27 12.55 -8.47 -3.52
CA ASN A 27 13.72 -8.61 -4.39
C ASN A 27 13.35 -8.99 -5.83
N LYS A 28 12.26 -9.76 -6.03
CA LYS A 28 11.84 -10.24 -7.36
C LYS A 28 10.97 -9.22 -8.12
N VAL A 29 10.52 -8.17 -7.46
CA VAL A 29 9.68 -7.12 -8.06
C VAL A 29 10.55 -5.90 -8.37
N GLY A 30 10.76 -5.61 -9.64
CA GLY A 30 11.46 -4.41 -10.12
C GLY A 30 10.52 -3.22 -10.33
N VAL A 31 11.10 -2.01 -10.40
CA VAL A 31 10.34 -0.77 -10.70
C VAL A 31 9.62 -0.87 -12.04
N ASP A 32 10.25 -1.48 -13.07
CA ASP A 32 9.64 -1.71 -14.39
C ASP A 32 8.29 -2.42 -14.33
N ARG A 33 8.22 -3.50 -13.54
CA ARG A 33 6.99 -4.26 -13.37
C ARG A 33 5.91 -3.43 -12.67
N ILE A 34 6.29 -2.73 -11.59
CA ILE A 34 5.37 -1.88 -10.84
C ILE A 34 4.77 -0.80 -11.75
N VAL A 35 5.61 -0.08 -12.51
CA VAL A 35 5.12 1.02 -13.35
C VAL A 35 4.29 0.52 -14.53
N SER A 36 4.61 -0.65 -15.09
CA SER A 36 3.80 -1.31 -16.12
C SER A 36 2.39 -1.65 -15.61
N GLU A 37 2.30 -2.35 -14.48
CA GLU A 37 1.02 -2.78 -13.91
C GLU A 37 0.19 -1.60 -13.35
N ALA A 38 0.86 -0.60 -12.78
CA ALA A 38 0.22 0.62 -12.29
C ALA A 38 -0.21 1.58 -13.41
N LYS A 39 0.17 1.31 -14.67
CA LYS A 39 -0.01 2.20 -15.83
C LYS A 39 0.58 3.60 -15.55
N MET A 40 1.83 3.62 -15.10
CA MET A 40 2.60 4.80 -14.73
C MET A 40 3.94 4.81 -15.49
N THR A 41 4.56 5.98 -15.67
CA THR A 41 5.92 6.06 -16.23
C THR A 41 6.97 5.96 -15.11
N LYS A 42 8.21 5.55 -15.42
CA LYS A 42 9.32 5.60 -14.45
C LYS A 42 9.57 7.01 -13.90
N ALA A 43 9.53 8.04 -14.74
CA ALA A 43 9.71 9.41 -14.30
C ALA A 43 8.66 9.81 -13.27
N THR A 44 7.39 9.49 -13.54
CA THR A 44 6.28 9.73 -12.60
C THR A 44 6.46 8.94 -11.31
N PHE A 45 6.92 7.69 -11.39
CA PHE A 45 7.22 6.87 -10.20
C PHE A 45 8.26 7.54 -9.32
N TYR A 46 9.40 7.91 -9.87
CA TYR A 46 10.48 8.52 -9.10
C TYR A 46 10.11 9.91 -8.57
N ASN A 47 9.22 10.65 -9.26
CA ASN A 47 8.66 11.90 -8.74
C ASN A 47 7.79 11.70 -7.49
N TYR A 48 7.04 10.59 -7.38
CA TYR A 48 6.20 10.33 -6.21
C TYR A 48 6.93 9.62 -5.08
N PHE A 49 7.70 8.58 -5.42
CA PHE A 49 8.24 7.64 -4.44
C PHE A 49 9.72 7.81 -4.20
N HIS A 50 10.44 8.52 -5.08
CA HIS A 50 11.88 8.79 -5.01
C HIS A 50 12.79 7.56 -5.13
N SER A 51 12.42 6.43 -4.55
CA SER A 51 13.12 5.15 -4.67
C SER A 51 12.17 3.97 -4.51
N LYS A 52 12.64 2.76 -4.85
CA LYS A 52 11.89 1.53 -4.61
C LYS A 52 11.79 1.24 -3.11
N GLU A 53 12.84 1.53 -2.37
CA GLU A 53 12.96 1.32 -0.93
C GLU A 53 11.94 2.17 -0.18
N ARG A 54 11.80 3.45 -0.58
CA ARG A 54 10.77 4.34 -0.01
C ARG A 54 9.36 3.88 -0.34
N LEU A 55 9.12 3.35 -1.55
CA LEU A 55 7.84 2.72 -1.86
C LEU A 55 7.57 1.48 -0.99
N ILE A 56 8.58 0.64 -0.74
CA ILE A 56 8.46 -0.51 0.16
C ILE A 56 8.09 -0.05 1.57
N GLU A 57 8.79 0.95 2.10
CA GLU A 57 8.48 1.55 3.40
C GLU A 57 7.02 2.03 3.48
N MET A 58 6.56 2.78 2.47
CA MET A 58 5.17 3.23 2.40
C MET A 58 4.18 2.05 2.36
N CYS A 59 4.47 0.98 1.61
CA CYS A 59 3.64 -0.22 1.58
C CYS A 59 3.57 -0.89 2.96
N LEU A 60 4.69 -0.96 3.68
CA LEU A 60 4.76 -1.55 5.01
C LEU A 60 3.98 -0.72 6.04
N LEU A 61 4.09 0.61 5.98
CA LEU A 61 3.34 1.52 6.84
C LEU A 61 1.82 1.35 6.65
N VAL A 62 1.34 1.34 5.41
CA VAL A 62 -0.09 1.14 5.11
C VAL A 62 -0.58 -0.21 5.62
N GLN A 63 0.17 -1.29 5.37
CA GLN A 63 -0.18 -2.62 5.86
C GLN A 63 -0.19 -2.71 7.39
N LYS A 64 0.77 -2.06 8.05
CA LYS A 64 0.84 -1.97 9.51
C LYS A 64 -0.38 -1.29 10.09
N GLU A 65 -0.80 -0.15 9.54
CA GLU A 65 -1.98 0.56 10.02
C GLU A 65 -3.27 -0.25 9.75
N GLN A 66 -3.39 -0.87 8.58
CA GLN A 66 -4.53 -1.77 8.29
C GLN A 66 -4.58 -2.96 9.24
N LEU A 67 -3.44 -3.54 9.63
CA LEU A 67 -3.38 -4.62 10.59
C LEU A 67 -3.84 -4.16 11.97
N LYS A 68 -3.38 -3.00 12.43
CA LYS A 68 -3.82 -2.43 13.72
C LYS A 68 -5.32 -2.22 13.76
N GLU A 69 -5.92 -1.67 12.71
CA GLU A 69 -7.37 -1.46 12.67
C GLU A 69 -8.15 -2.78 12.67
N LYS A 70 -7.66 -3.81 11.96
CA LYS A 70 -8.26 -5.16 12.04
C LYS A 70 -8.19 -5.75 13.44
N VAL A 71 -7.04 -5.60 14.12
CA VAL A 71 -6.87 -6.08 15.50
C VAL A 71 -7.81 -5.32 16.45
N ARG A 72 -7.93 -3.99 16.31
CA ARG A 72 -8.87 -3.18 17.09
C ARG A 72 -10.30 -3.65 16.88
N ALA A 73 -10.74 -3.79 15.64
CA ALA A 73 -12.11 -4.22 15.31
C ALA A 73 -12.45 -5.58 15.91
N ILE A 74 -11.52 -6.55 15.88
CA ILE A 74 -11.72 -7.87 16.50
C ILE A 74 -11.80 -7.77 18.03
N SER A 75 -10.98 -6.92 18.63
CA SER A 75 -10.94 -6.73 20.08
C SER A 75 -12.24 -6.09 20.60
N GLU A 76 -12.73 -5.07 19.89
CA GLU A 76 -13.98 -4.37 20.22
C GLU A 76 -15.22 -5.26 20.01
N ALA A 77 -15.26 -6.04 18.92
CA ALA A 77 -16.34 -6.98 18.67
C ALA A 77 -16.45 -8.04 19.77
N ARG A 78 -15.32 -8.53 20.29
CA ARG A 78 -15.27 -9.47 21.41
C ARG A 78 -15.79 -8.85 22.70
N GLN A 79 -15.40 -7.61 23.00
CA GLN A 79 -15.86 -6.90 24.19
C GLN A 79 -17.38 -6.64 24.17
N TYR A 80 -17.98 -6.43 23.00
CA TYR A 80 -19.44 -6.31 22.88
C TYR A 80 -20.16 -7.65 23.15
N LEU A 81 -19.63 -8.76 22.65
CA LEU A 81 -20.17 -10.10 22.91
C LEU A 81 -20.08 -10.48 24.41
N ASP A 82 -18.98 -10.11 25.08
CA ASP A 82 -18.78 -10.35 26.51
C ASP A 82 -19.67 -9.46 27.42
N LEU A 83 -20.29 -8.39 26.89
CA LEU A 83 -21.21 -7.51 27.63
C LEU A 83 -22.69 -7.91 27.49
N VAL A 84 -23.01 -8.74 26.49
CA VAL A 84 -24.38 -9.20 26.18
C VAL A 84 -24.66 -10.60 26.74
N HIS A 85 -23.63 -11.26 27.27
CA HIS A 85 -23.72 -12.48 28.07
C HIS A 85 -23.46 -12.17 29.55
#